data_AF-A0A0D0CZR2-F1
#
_entry.id   AF-A0A0D0CZR2-F1
#
_cell.length_a   1.000
_cell.length_b   1.000
_cell.length_c   1.000
_cell.angle_alpha   90.00
_cell.angle_beta   90.00
_cell.angle_gamma   90.00
#
_symmetry.space_group_name_H-M   'P 1'
#
loop_
_entity.id
_entity.type
_entity.pdbx_description
1 polymer ?
#
loop_
_entity_poly.entity_id
_entity_poly.type
_entity_poly.pdbx_seq_one_letter_code
_entity_poly.pdbx_strand_id
1 'polypeptide(L)'
;ELGLPALPDLIGCFLVKQLHSNSTAQWNVTFTGHIKIFHSATAIFVAPSDPSGIGKMRQEQIRATPSWHRGPARYDCVFINTDNNCKGMLSMEVARVFCFFSFI
;
A
#
# COMPACT_ATOMS: atom_id res chain seq x y z
N GLU A 1 9.52 -2.25 13.88
CA GLU A 1 8.12 -2.49 13.45
C GLU A 1 7.36 -1.17 13.47
N LEU A 2 6.26 -1.01 12.73
CA LEU A 2 5.54 0.26 12.51
C LEU A 2 5.09 1.03 13.78
N GLY A 3 5.34 0.48 14.98
CA GLY A 3 4.95 1.10 16.26
C GLY A 3 3.45 1.08 16.50
N LEU A 4 2.71 0.26 15.74
CA LEU A 4 1.26 0.15 15.80
C LEU A 4 0.88 -1.10 16.60
N PRO A 5 0.53 -0.97 17.89
CA PRO A 5 0.21 -2.13 18.73
C PRO A 5 -1.02 -2.90 18.23
N ALA A 6 -1.94 -2.22 17.55
CA ALA A 6 -3.13 -2.84 16.95
C ALA A 6 -2.87 -3.46 15.56
N LEU A 7 -1.64 -3.43 15.03
CA LEU A 7 -1.35 -3.92 13.67
C LEU A 7 -1.75 -5.39 13.47
N PRO A 8 -1.48 -6.33 14.39
CA PRO A 8 -1.89 -7.73 14.24
C PRO A 8 -3.41 -7.90 14.11
N ASP A 9 -4.20 -7.13 14.89
CA ASP A 9 -5.66 -7.18 14.85
C ASP A 9 -6.21 -6.55 13.57
N LEU A 10 -5.60 -5.45 13.12
CA LEU A 10 -5.95 -4.81 11.85
C LEU A 10 -5.66 -5.72 10.66
N ILE A 11 -4.54 -6.43 10.68
CA ILE A 11 -4.20 -7.43 9.66
C ILE A 11 -5.21 -8.58 9.68
N GLY A 12 -5.54 -9.12 10.85
CA GLY A 12 -6.52 -10.19 10.97
C GLY A 12 -7.89 -9.78 10.43
N CYS A 13 -8.38 -8.59 10.81
CA CYS A 13 -9.59 -8.00 10.27
C CYS A 13 -9.54 -7.83 8.75
N PHE A 14 -8.40 -7.36 8.22
CA PHE A 14 -8.19 -7.18 6.78
C PHE A 14 -8.28 -8.52 6.03
N LEU A 15 -7.56 -9.55 6.49
CA LEU A 15 -7.54 -10.87 5.86
C LEU A 15 -8.93 -11.53 5.88
N VAL A 16 -9.64 -11.40 6.99
CA VAL A 16 -11.04 -11.82 7.13
C VAL A 16 -11.93 -11.20 6.06
N LYS A 17 -11.85 -9.87 5.89
CA LYS A 17 -12.64 -9.15 4.88
C LYS A 17 -12.30 -9.58 3.45
N GLN A 18 -11.03 -9.87 3.17
CA GLN A 18 -10.58 -10.32 1.85
C GLN A 18 -11.05 -11.76 1.53
N LEU A 19 -11.01 -12.67 2.49
CA LEU A 19 -11.35 -14.08 2.29
C LEU A 19 -12.85 -14.37 2.34
N HIS A 20 -13.63 -13.57 3.09
CA HIS A 20 -15.05 -13.79 3.31
C HIS A 20 -15.85 -12.52 3.04
N SER A 21 -15.90 -12.11 1.78
CA SER A 21 -16.55 -10.88 1.31
C SER A 21 -18.05 -10.75 1.65
N ASN A 22 -18.73 -11.84 2.02
CA ASN A 22 -20.17 -11.85 2.33
C ASN A 22 -20.52 -12.22 3.80
N SER A 23 -19.53 -12.38 4.67
CA SER A 23 -19.79 -12.76 6.07
C SER A 23 -19.98 -11.53 6.95
N THR A 24 -21.13 -11.42 7.61
CA THR A 24 -21.41 -10.41 8.64
C THR A 24 -20.90 -10.81 10.02
N ALA A 25 -20.23 -11.96 10.13
CA ALA A 25 -19.73 -12.47 11.40
C ALA A 25 -18.54 -11.64 11.88
N GLN A 26 -18.62 -11.12 13.10
CA GLN A 26 -17.53 -10.42 13.75
C GLN A 26 -16.51 -11.45 14.25
N TRP A 27 -15.43 -11.63 13.48
CA TRP A 27 -14.32 -12.49 13.87
C TRP A 27 -13.22 -11.66 14.54
N ASN A 28 -12.99 -11.92 15.82
CA ASN A 28 -11.84 -11.39 16.55
C ASN A 28 -10.62 -12.28 16.26
N VAL A 29 -10.06 -12.15 15.05
CA VAL A 29 -8.87 -12.89 14.63
C VAL A 29 -7.66 -11.97 14.75
N THR A 30 -6.71 -12.36 15.59
CA THR A 30 -5.40 -11.71 15.67
C THR A 30 -4.44 -12.42 14.73
N PHE A 31 -3.76 -11.67 13.87
CA PHE A 31 -2.74 -12.24 12.99
C PHE A 31 -1.49 -12.63 13.80
N THR A 32 -1.12 -13.92 13.76
CA THR A 32 0.06 -14.46 14.46
C THR A 32 1.21 -14.81 13.51
N GLY A 33 1.02 -14.63 12.20
CA GLY A 33 2.03 -14.93 11.20
C GLY A 33 3.18 -13.92 11.19
N HIS A 34 4.18 -14.20 10.36
CA HIS A 34 5.29 -13.27 10.14
C HIS A 34 4.98 -12.34 8.97
N ILE A 35 5.50 -11.11 9.06
CA ILE A 35 5.49 -10.16 7.95
C ILE A 35 6.91 -9.87 7.48
N LYS A 36 7.07 -9.67 6.18
CA LYS A 36 8.29 -9.13 5.59
C LYS A 36 8.08 -7.66 5.24
N ILE A 37 8.97 -6.78 5.69
CA ILE A 37 8.91 -5.34 5.41
C ILE A 37 9.75 -5.00 4.18
N PHE A 38 9.23 -4.11 3.34
CA PHE A 38 9.90 -3.55 2.17
C PHE A 38 9.93 -2.02 2.28
N HIS A 39 11.08 -1.42 1.97
CA HIS A 39 11.29 0.03 2.06
C HIS A 39 10.95 0.79 0.77
N SER A 40 10.55 0.06 -0.27
CA SER A 40 10.04 0.64 -1.51
C SER A 40 9.22 -0.39 -2.28
N ALA A 41 8.31 0.09 -3.12
CA ALA A 41 7.64 -0.68 -4.15
C ALA A 41 7.93 -0.05 -5.51
N THR A 42 7.89 -0.86 -6.56
CA THR A 42 8.05 -0.41 -7.95
C THR A 42 6.73 -0.60 -8.68
N ALA A 43 6.18 0.46 -9.25
CA ALA A 43 5.03 0.42 -10.14
C ALA A 43 5.52 0.51 -11.60
N ILE A 44 5.05 -0.40 -12.45
CA ILE A 44 5.33 -0.40 -13.89
C ILE A 44 3.99 -0.27 -14.61
N PHE A 45 3.85 0.74 -15.46
CA PHE A 45 2.60 1.02 -16.17
C PHE A 45 2.87 1.66 -17.54
N VAL A 46 1.90 1.58 -18.44
CA VAL A 46 1.94 2.28 -19.73
C VAL A 46 1.20 3.61 -19.58
N ALA A 47 1.84 4.70 -19.98
CA ALA A 47 1.22 6.04 -20.00
C ALA A 47 1.01 6.48 -21.45
N PRO A 48 -0.19 6.29 -22.04
CA PRO A 48 -0.42 6.61 -23.45
C PRO A 48 -0.12 8.07 -23.83
N SER A 49 -0.31 8.99 -22.87
CA SER A 49 -0.07 10.42 -23.01
C SER A 49 1.39 10.84 -22.87
N ASP A 50 2.26 9.98 -22.32
CA ASP A 50 3.68 10.24 -22.10
C ASP A 50 4.49 9.06 -22.67
N PRO A 51 4.79 9.06 -23.99
CA PRO A 51 5.54 8.01 -24.64
C PRO A 51 7.02 8.07 -24.22
N SER A 52 7.32 7.54 -23.04
CA SER A 52 8.66 7.39 -22.49
C SER A 52 9.00 5.90 -22.31
N GLY A 53 10.25 5.52 -22.61
CA GLY A 53 10.75 4.14 -22.46
C GLY A 53 10.52 3.20 -23.65
N ILE A 54 11.11 2.00 -23.58
CA ILE A 54 10.92 0.93 -24.57
C ILE A 54 9.48 0.42 -24.44
N GLY A 55 8.72 0.48 -25.54
CA GLY A 55 7.33 0.01 -25.55
C GLY A 55 6.32 0.89 -24.80
N LYS A 56 6.65 2.18 -24.54
CA LYS A 56 5.81 3.14 -23.80
C LYS A 56 5.57 2.76 -22.33
N MET A 57 6.43 1.92 -21.76
CA MET A 57 6.38 1.52 -20.36
C MET A 57 7.15 2.51 -19.48
N ARG A 58 6.52 2.92 -18.40
CA ARG A 58 7.08 3.75 -17.34
C ARG A 58 7.26 2.93 -16.07
N GLN A 59 8.32 3.23 -15.35
CA GLN A 59 8.63 2.63 -14.06
C GLN A 59 8.78 3.74 -13.03
N GLU A 60 8.03 3.63 -11.93
CA GLU A 60 8.08 4.57 -10.81
C GLU A 60 8.38 3.81 -9.53
N GLN A 61 9.31 4.34 -8.72
CA GLN A 61 9.67 3.76 -7.43
C GLN A 61 9.04 4.60 -6.31
N ILE A 62 8.17 3.97 -5.53
CA ILE A 62 7.51 4.56 -4.36
C ILE A 62 8.32 4.16 -3.13
N ARG A 63 8.78 5.14 -2.36
CA ARG A 63 9.65 4.91 -1.19
C ARG A 63 8.90 5.03 0.12
N ALA A 64 9.18 4.07 1.00
CA ALA A 64 8.80 4.07 2.41
C ALA A 64 10.04 3.77 3.27
N THR A 65 11.07 4.60 3.12
CA THR A 65 12.40 4.37 3.67
C THR A 65 12.57 5.11 5.00
N PRO A 66 12.71 4.41 6.14
CA PRO A 66 12.78 5.05 7.46
C PRO A 66 14.08 5.83 7.72
N SER A 67 15.15 5.56 6.97
CA SER A 67 16.36 6.39 6.95
C SER A 67 16.95 6.45 5.55
N TRP A 68 17.00 7.66 4.97
CA TRP A 68 17.50 7.89 3.61
C TRP A 68 18.88 8.57 3.66
N HIS A 69 19.89 7.96 3.04
CA HIS A 69 21.30 8.41 3.08
C HIS A 69 21.83 8.71 4.50
N ARG A 70 21.53 7.83 5.48
CA ARG A 70 21.84 8.04 6.91
C ARG A 70 21.22 9.32 7.50
N GLY A 71 20.25 9.88 6.81
CA GLY A 71 19.50 11.05 7.21
C GLY A 71 18.06 10.71 7.58
N PRO A 72 17.15 11.70 7.52
CA PRO A 72 15.76 11.54 7.92
C PRO A 72 15.02 10.54 7.02
N ALA A 73 13.84 10.11 7.51
CA ALA A 73 12.98 9.22 6.76
C ALA A 73 12.47 9.87 5.47
N ARG A 74 12.35 9.05 4.42
CA ARG A 74 11.75 9.41 3.13
C ARG A 74 10.53 8.54 2.87
N TYR A 75 9.37 9.17 2.97
CA TYR A 75 8.07 8.56 2.69
C TYR A 75 7.39 9.35 1.57
N ASP A 76 7.18 8.69 0.44
CA ASP A 76 6.56 9.28 -0.74
C ASP A 76 5.02 9.31 -0.57
N CYS A 77 4.37 10.27 -1.25
CA CYS A 77 2.92 10.36 -1.31
C CYS A 77 2.39 9.64 -2.56
N VAL A 78 1.19 9.08 -2.44
CA VAL A 78 0.48 8.36 -3.50
C VAL A 78 -0.97 8.81 -3.55
N PHE A 79 -1.60 8.67 -4.71
CA PHE A 79 -3.05 8.78 -4.82
C PHE A 79 -3.69 7.41 -4.54
N ILE A 80 -4.70 7.39 -3.67
CA ILE A 80 -5.51 6.21 -3.37
C ILE A 80 -6.95 6.46 -3.82
N ASN A 81 -7.58 5.46 -4.43
CA ASN A 81 -9.00 5.54 -4.76
C ASN A 81 -9.82 5.20 -3.50
N THR A 82 -10.63 6.14 -3.02
CA THR A 82 -11.49 5.99 -1.84
C THR A 82 -12.98 5.88 -2.18
N ASP A 83 -13.40 6.27 -3.39
CA ASP A 83 -14.79 6.19 -3.84
C ASP A 83 -14.92 5.68 -5.28
N ASN A 84 -15.39 4.45 -5.43
CA ASN A 84 -15.60 3.84 -6.75
C ASN A 84 -16.76 4.46 -7.56
N ASN A 85 -17.58 5.34 -6.96
CA ASN A 85 -18.67 6.00 -7.68
C ASN A 85 -18.21 7.25 -8.44
N CYS A 86 -17.08 7.84 -8.06
CA CYS A 86 -16.50 9.01 -8.71
C CYS A 86 -15.46 8.61 -9.77
N LYS A 87 -15.25 9.49 -10.76
CA LYS A 87 -14.31 9.25 -11.86
C LYS A 87 -13.02 10.06 -11.69
N GLY A 88 -11.90 9.45 -12.09
CA GLY A 88 -10.61 10.13 -12.20
C GLY A 88 -10.11 10.63 -10.84
N MET A 89 -9.58 11.86 -10.81
CA MET A 89 -9.02 12.43 -9.58
C MET A 89 -10.07 12.74 -8.50
N LEU A 90 -11.36 12.79 -8.85
CA LEU A 90 -12.42 13.08 -7.87
C LEU A 90 -12.64 11.93 -6.88
N SER A 91 -12.29 10.70 -7.26
CA SER A 91 -12.33 9.54 -6.37
C SER A 91 -11.04 9.32 -5.59
N MET A 92 -10.05 10.20 -5.77
CA MET A 92 -8.71 10.00 -5.26
C MET A 92 -8.38 10.92 -4.09
N GLU A 93 -7.76 10.33 -3.07
CA GLU A 93 -7.17 11.04 -1.95
C GLU A 93 -5.65 10.91 -1.96
N VAL A 94 -4.96 11.88 -1.35
CA VAL A 94 -3.50 11.83 -1.18
C VAL A 94 -3.19 11.11 0.13
N ALA A 95 -2.48 9.99 0.05
CA ALA A 95 -1.96 9.27 1.19
C ALA A 95 -0.43 9.31 1.22
N ARG A 96 0.15 9.22 2.42
CA ARG A 96 1.60 9.08 2.60
C ARG A 96 1.92 7.64 2.96
N VAL A 97 2.83 7.01 2.20
CA VAL A 97 3.15 5.60 2.43
C VAL A 97 4.24 5.47 3.48
N PHE A 98 3.89 4.89 4.63
CA PHE A 98 4.82 4.66 5.73
C PHE A 98 5.54 3.31 5.68
N CYS A 99 4.93 2.30 5.06
CA CYS A 99 5.49 0.95 5.01
C CYS A 99 4.83 0.11 3.91
N PHE A 100 5.64 -0.73 3.26
CA PHE A 100 5.15 -1.85 2.48
C PHE A 100 5.49 -3.15 3.22
N PHE A 101 4.57 -4.10 3.24
CA PHE A 101 4.83 -5.41 3.83
C PHE A 101 4.08 -6.51 3.08
N SER A 102 4.58 -7.74 3.19
CA SER A 102 3.89 -8.95 2.74
C SER A 102 3.73 -9.93 3.89
N PHE A 103 2.69 -10.75 3.83
CA PHE A 103 2.56 -11.93 4.67
C PHE A 103 3.49 -13.04 4.16
N ILE A 104 3.98 -13.87 5.07
CA ILE A 104 4.80 -15.05 4.76
C ILE A 104 3.96 -16.30 5.01
#